data_AF-A0A7W0UZN0-F1
#
_entry.id   AF-A0A7W0UZN0-F1
#
_cell.length_a   1.000
_cell.length_b   1.000
_cell.length_c   1.000
_cell.angle_alpha   90.00
_cell.angle_beta   90.00
_cell.angle_gamma   90.00
#
_symmetry.space_group_name_H-M   'P 1'
#
loop_
_entity.id
_entity.type
_entity.pdbx_description
1 polymer ?
#
loop_
_entity_poly.entity_id
_entity_poly.type
_entity_poly.pdbx_seq_one_letter_code
_entity_poly.pdbx_strand_id
1 'polypeptide(L)'
;MQSDLVTNEEMSALLKSTDSSGAGTDRRQRVVPYNFRRPDRVSKEQVRSLYMLHDLFSHSLSSSLLIFLRSVSEVSLISVEQQAYVEYLYGLPDPTVI
;
A
#
# COMPACT_ATOMS: atom_id res chain seq x y z
N MET A 1 28.20 31.11 50.57
CA MET A 1 26.97 31.13 49.75
C MET A 1 27.16 32.20 48.67
N GLN A 2 27.62 31.79 47.50
CA GLN A 2 27.76 32.65 46.32
C GLN A 2 27.25 31.78 45.17
N SER A 3 26.06 32.11 44.66
CA SER A 3 25.45 31.41 43.54
C SER A 3 26.12 31.91 42.27
N ASP A 4 26.92 31.05 41.65
CA ASP A 4 27.44 31.21 40.29
C ASP A 4 26.25 31.26 39.32
N LEU A 5 25.72 32.47 39.14
CA LEU A 5 24.76 32.79 38.10
C LEU A 5 25.53 32.84 36.79
N VAL A 6 25.50 31.72 36.08
CA VAL A 6 26.07 31.57 34.73
C VAL A 6 25.62 32.74 33.86
N THR A 7 26.58 33.48 33.32
CA THR A 7 26.35 34.67 32.51
C THR A 7 25.74 34.29 31.15
N ASN A 8 24.86 35.16 30.63
CA ASN A 8 24.13 34.92 29.37
C ASN A 8 25.05 34.66 28.16
N GLU A 9 26.29 35.10 28.22
CA GLU A 9 27.30 34.87 27.18
C GLU A 9 27.79 33.41 27.16
N GLU A 10 27.97 32.77 28.32
CA GLU A 10 28.35 31.36 28.41
C GLU A 10 27.21 30.44 27.95
N MET A 11 25.97 30.80 28.28
CA MET A 11 24.77 30.13 27.76
C MET A 11 24.67 30.22 26.23
N SER A 12 25.01 31.38 25.67
CA SER A 12 25.00 31.60 24.21
C SER A 12 26.11 30.82 23.49
N ALA A 13 27.27 30.68 24.13
CA ALA A 13 28.37 29.88 23.61
C ALA A 13 28.06 28.37 23.61
N LEU A 14 27.35 27.87 24.63
CA LEU A 14 26.89 26.48 24.73
C LEU A 14 25.74 26.15 23.75
N LEU A 15 24.86 27.10 23.48
CA LEU A 15 23.81 26.92 22.47
C LEU A 15 24.40 26.81 21.06
N LYS A 16 25.35 27.70 20.73
CA LYS A 16 26.03 27.71 19.43
C LYS A 16 26.89 26.47 19.18
N SER A 17 27.47 25.86 20.21
CA SER A 17 28.19 24.59 20.08
C SER A 17 27.25 23.40 19.88
N THR A 18 26.02 23.46 20.43
CA THR A 18 24.98 22.44 20.23
C THR A 18 24.37 22.52 18.83
N ASP A 19 24.20 23.72 18.27
CA ASP A 19 23.74 23.90 16.88
C ASP A 19 24.70 23.26 15.86
N SER A 20 26.00 23.19 16.18
CA SER A 20 27.00 22.50 15.35
C SER A 20 26.97 20.96 15.47
N SER A 21 26.35 20.42 16.52
CA SER A 21 26.16 18.97 16.72
C SER A 21 24.78 18.47 16.25
N GLY A 22 24.00 19.33 15.58
CA GLY A 22 22.70 19.01 14.97
C GLY A 22 22.76 18.54 13.52
N ALA A 23 23.93 18.11 13.02
CA ALA A 23 24.12 17.57 11.67
C ALA A 23 23.50 16.16 11.46
N GLY A 24 22.35 15.91 12.09
CA GLY A 24 21.55 14.68 11.96
C GLY A 24 20.25 14.88 11.19
N THR A 25 20.10 15.95 10.41
CA THR A 25 18.80 16.37 9.87
C THR A 25 18.77 16.53 8.35
N ASP A 26 19.33 15.58 7.59
CA ASP A 26 19.03 15.50 6.15
C ASP A 26 18.76 14.08 5.61
N ARG A 27 18.22 13.22 6.48
CA ARG A 27 17.41 12.07 6.05
C ARG A 27 15.93 12.37 6.27
N ARG A 28 15.48 13.58 5.90
CA ARG A 28 14.05 13.77 5.61
C ARG A 28 13.77 12.87 4.41
N GLN A 29 13.34 11.63 4.68
CA GLN A 29 12.82 10.72 3.67
C GLN A 29 11.91 11.54 2.79
N ARG A 30 12.28 11.64 1.51
CA ARG A 30 11.57 12.45 0.53
C ARG A 30 10.12 11.98 0.54
N VAL A 31 9.23 12.76 1.18
CA VAL A 31 7.81 12.43 1.27
C VAL A 31 7.24 12.64 -0.12
N VAL A 32 7.13 11.56 -0.87
CA VAL A 32 6.55 11.58 -2.21
C VAL A 32 5.03 11.58 -2.04
N PRO A 33 4.30 12.56 -2.59
CA PRO A 33 2.84 12.56 -2.53
C PRO A 33 2.30 11.28 -3.17
N TYR A 34 1.55 10.50 -2.37
CA TYR A 34 1.02 9.21 -2.80
C TYR A 34 -0.18 9.41 -3.72
N ASN A 35 0.01 9.16 -5.02
CA ASN A 35 -1.10 9.16 -5.96
C ASN A 35 -1.76 7.76 -6.00
N PHE A 36 -3.00 7.67 -5.52
CA PHE A 36 -3.82 6.44 -5.55
C PHE A 36 -4.40 6.12 -6.92
N ARG A 37 -4.34 7.06 -7.89
CA ARG A 37 -4.94 6.91 -9.22
C ARG A 37 -4.07 6.14 -10.22
N ARG A 38 -2.82 5.81 -9.87
CA ARG A 38 -1.88 5.10 -10.74
C ARG A 38 -1.81 3.64 -10.30
N PRO A 39 -2.45 2.70 -11.02
CA PRO A 39 -2.53 1.31 -10.63
C PRO A 39 -1.18 0.58 -10.59
N ASP A 40 -0.13 1.02 -11.31
CA ASP A 40 1.17 0.32 -11.54
C ASP A 40 2.02 -0.12 -10.30
N ARG A 41 1.45 -0.17 -9.10
CA ARG A 41 2.12 -0.52 -7.84
C ARG A 41 2.12 -2.03 -7.52
N VAL A 42 1.32 -2.85 -8.19
CA VAL A 42 1.36 -4.30 -7.99
C VAL A 42 2.45 -4.86 -8.90
N SER A 43 3.44 -5.51 -8.31
CA SER A 43 4.52 -6.08 -9.10
C SER A 43 3.98 -7.18 -10.03
N LYS A 44 4.62 -7.39 -11.19
CA LYS A 44 4.23 -8.47 -12.10
C LYS A 44 4.19 -9.83 -11.41
N GLU A 45 5.07 -10.04 -10.44
CA GLU A 45 5.10 -11.24 -9.60
C GLU A 45 3.88 -11.36 -8.68
N GLN A 46 3.43 -10.26 -8.09
CA GLN A 46 2.23 -10.24 -7.27
C GLN A 46 0.97 -10.50 -8.12
N VAL A 47 0.88 -9.94 -9.33
CA VAL A 47 -0.23 -10.24 -10.25
C VAL A 47 -0.21 -11.73 -10.63
N ARG A 48 0.97 -12.30 -10.91
CA ARG A 48 1.11 -13.73 -11.19
C ARG A 48 0.68 -14.60 -10.00
N SER A 49 1.04 -14.18 -8.79
CA SER A 49 0.63 -14.87 -7.56
C SER A 49 -0.90 -14.84 -7.38
N LEU A 50 -1.54 -13.70 -7.66
CA LEU A 50 -3.01 -13.58 -7.64
C LEU A 50 -3.65 -14.47 -8.69
N TYR A 51 -3.08 -14.53 -9.90
CA TYR A 51 -3.56 -15.44 -10.94
C TYR A 51 -3.54 -16.90 -10.46
N MET A 52 -2.42 -17.36 -9.89
CA MET A 52 -2.31 -18.73 -9.36
C MET A 52 -3.29 -19.00 -8.23
N LEU A 53 -3.48 -18.03 -7.33
CA LEU A 53 -4.45 -18.15 -6.24
C LEU A 53 -5.88 -18.28 -6.77
N HIS A 54 -6.26 -17.44 -7.73
CA HIS A 54 -7.59 -17.46 -8.30
C HIS A 54 -7.86 -18.69 -9.16
N ASP A 55 -6.84 -19.21 -9.85
CA ASP A 55 -6.94 -20.45 -10.60
C ASP A 55 -7.17 -21.64 -9.66
N LEU A 56 -6.42 -21.73 -8.55
CA LEU A 56 -6.69 -22.76 -7.55
C LEU A 56 -8.08 -22.61 -6.91
N PHE A 57 -8.50 -21.37 -6.65
CA PHE A 57 -9.82 -21.08 -6.11
C PHE A 57 -10.94 -21.50 -7.06
N SER A 58 -10.82 -21.27 -8.38
CA SER A 58 -11.86 -21.66 -9.35
C SER A 58 -12.08 -23.18 -9.36
N HIS A 59 -11.00 -23.96 -9.28
CA HIS A 59 -11.08 -25.42 -9.20
C HIS A 59 -11.78 -25.88 -7.90
N SER A 60 -11.45 -25.26 -6.77
CA SER A 60 -12.09 -25.57 -5.48
C SER A 60 -13.57 -25.15 -5.46
N LEU A 61 -13.89 -23.98 -6.02
CA LEU A 61 -15.24 -23.44 -6.12
C LEU A 61 -16.12 -24.32 -7.01
N SER A 62 -15.61 -24.75 -8.16
CA SER A 62 -16.28 -25.69 -9.06
C SER A 62 -16.69 -26.98 -8.34
N SER A 63 -15.77 -27.54 -7.54
CA SER A 63 -16.03 -28.75 -6.75
C SER A 63 -17.06 -28.50 -5.64
N SER A 64 -17.03 -27.34 -5.01
CA SER A 64 -17.97 -26.97 -3.94
C SER A 64 -19.38 -26.71 -4.48
N LEU A 65 -19.50 -26.02 -5.62
CA LEU A 65 -20.78 -25.72 -6.28
C LEU A 65 -21.49 -26.99 -6.72
N LEU A 66 -20.76 -27.98 -7.23
CA LEU A 66 -21.32 -29.29 -7.57
C LEU A 66 -22.07 -29.92 -6.39
N ILE A 67 -21.47 -29.89 -5.20
CA ILE A 67 -22.07 -30.44 -3.98
C ILE A 67 -23.29 -29.61 -3.54
N PHE A 68 -23.16 -28.29 -3.59
CA PHE A 68 -24.19 -27.37 -3.12
C PHE A 68 -25.44 -27.38 -4.02
N LEU A 69 -25.25 -27.33 -5.34
CA LEU A 69 -26.33 -27.24 -6.33
C LEU A 69 -26.83 -28.61 -6.81
N ARG A 70 -26.07 -29.69 -6.57
CA ARG A 70 -26.33 -31.04 -7.13
C ARG A 70 -26.41 -31.04 -8.65
N SER A 71 -25.61 -30.21 -9.31
CA SER A 71 -25.53 -30.10 -10.77
C SER A 71 -24.07 -29.93 -11.19
N VAL A 72 -23.72 -30.42 -12.39
CA VAL A 72 -22.38 -30.25 -12.95
C VAL A 72 -22.15 -28.77 -13.25
N SER A 73 -21.17 -28.17 -12.56
CA SER A 73 -20.71 -26.80 -12.76
C SER A 73 -19.25 -26.80 -13.17
N GLU A 74 -18.90 -25.98 -14.16
CA GLU A 74 -17.52 -25.73 -14.57
C GLU A 74 -17.19 -24.25 -14.30
N VAL A 75 -16.05 -24.00 -13.65
CA VAL A 75 -15.60 -22.64 -13.32
C VAL A 75 -14.16 -22.51 -13.75
N SER A 76 -13.87 -21.53 -14.61
CA SER A 76 -12.54 -21.24 -15.13
C SER A 76 -12.17 -19.77 -14.91
N LEU A 77 -10.87 -19.52 -14.69
CA LEU A 77 -10.33 -18.17 -14.59
C LEU A 77 -10.14 -17.59 -16.00
N ILE A 78 -10.74 -16.44 -16.28
CA ILE A 78 -10.63 -15.76 -17.59
C ILE A 78 -9.39 -14.86 -17.63
N SER A 79 -9.33 -13.86 -16.75
CA SER A 79 -8.18 -12.98 -16.61
C SER A 79 -8.11 -12.38 -15.22
N VAL A 80 -6.90 -11.95 -14.84
CA VAL A 80 -6.64 -11.12 -13.65
C VAL A 80 -5.93 -9.88 -14.15
N GLU A 81 -6.62 -8.75 -14.12
CA GLU A 81 -6.14 -7.50 -14.69
C GLU A 81 -6.17 -6.39 -13.64
N GLN A 82 -5.27 -5.43 -13.82
CA GLN A 82 -5.20 -4.27 -12.97
C GLN A 82 -5.79 -3.07 -13.69
N GLN A 83 -6.89 -2.53 -13.16
CA GLN A 83 -7.60 -1.41 -13.76
C GLN A 83 -7.89 -0.31 -12.73
N ALA A 84 -8.01 0.93 -13.18
CA ALA A 84 -8.45 2.00 -12.29
C ALA A 84 -9.90 1.75 -11.84
N TYR A 85 -10.19 2.02 -10.57
CA TYR A 85 -11.53 1.78 -10.01
C TYR A 85 -12.65 2.50 -10.77
N VAL A 86 -12.37 3.71 -11.27
CA VAL A 86 -13.34 4.49 -12.05
C VAL A 86 -13.68 3.81 -13.39
N GLU A 87 -12.69 3.22 -14.05
CA GLU A 87 -12.88 2.49 -15.31
C GLU A 87 -13.63 1.17 -15.05
N TYR A 88 -13.37 0.52 -13.90
CA TYR A 88 -14.13 -0.67 -13.49
C TYR A 88 -15.62 -0.34 -13.32
N LEU A 89 -15.96 0.74 -12.61
CA LEU A 89 -17.36 1.15 -12.44
C LEU A 89 -18.06 1.46 -13.76
N TYR A 90 -17.38 2.14 -14.70
CA TYR A 90 -17.96 2.42 -16.01
C TYR A 90 -18.10 1.20 -16.91
N GLY A 91 -17.35 0.12 -16.64
CA GLY A 91 -17.42 -1.14 -17.39
C GLY A 91 -18.55 -2.08 -16.96
N LEU A 92 -19.24 -1.79 -15.86
CA LEU A 92 -20.29 -2.65 -15.32
C LEU A 92 -21.64 -2.40 -16.00
N PRO A 93 -22.44 -3.45 -16.25
CA PRO A 93 -23.82 -3.29 -16.74
C PRO A 93 -24.70 -2.65 -15.66
N ASP A 94 -25.65 -1.80 -16.06
CA ASP A 94 -26.63 -1.21 -15.14
C ASP A 94 -27.98 -1.93 -15.29
N PRO A 95 -28.48 -2.67 -14.27
CA PRO A 95 -27.95 -2.80 -12.90
C PRO A 95 -26.90 -3.92 -12.74
N THR A 96 -25.95 -3.70 -11.81
CA THR A 96 -24.97 -4.73 -11.37
C THR A 96 -25.15 -5.02 -9.88
N VAL A 97 -24.93 -6.29 -9.50
CA VAL A 97 -24.76 -6.71 -8.10
C VAL A 97 -23.26 -6.84 -7.83
N ILE A 98 -22.74 -6.02 -6.91
CA ILE A 98 -21.35 -6.05 -6.42
C ILE A 98 -21.32 -6.65 -5.01
#